data_AF-A0A3D6DQL1-F1
#
_entry.id   AF-A0A3D6DQL1-F1
#
_cell.length_a   1.000
_cell.length_b   1.000
_cell.length_c   1.000
_cell.angle_alpha   90.00
_cell.angle_beta   90.00
_cell.angle_gamma   90.00
#
_symmetry.space_group_name_H-M   'P 1'
#
loop_
_entity.id
_entity.type
_entity.pdbx_description
1 polymer ?
#
loop_
_entity_poly.entity_id
_entity_poly.type
_entity_poly.pdbx_seq_one_letter_code
_entity_poly.pdbx_strand_id
1 'polypeptide(L)'
;MVDPAETGMNTAFVGEIGQSERQPVADHMADPTSAKTPEFVTPAQAVTLTGDSLTKIKRDCREGKFDGATKTVVAGVEAWQIPIASLPIHAQRKMKAELDAARAAKLAAIGIVLPSPEDKQWQPAEYRVAWEAYERSGAVHKRRAEAAFKAVLSFTDLVDSGLSKQDAEKAVASSLGVSRASLHRYRAAVKGHHQMYWLPFLAPRCKGGRPCAPFSEEAWNYILGKYQNTSETPLTVVLEEARALAPAKGWDIPRSDAVRARLA
;
A
#
# COMPACT_ATOMS: atom_id res chain seq x y z
N MET A 1 5.37 -83.42 23.14
CA MET A 1 6.63 -83.03 23.79
C MET A 1 7.55 -82.53 22.70
N VAL A 2 8.30 -81.48 23.01
CA VAL A 2 8.82 -80.42 22.12
C VAL A 2 9.99 -80.86 21.22
N ASP A 3 10.04 -80.13 20.10
CA ASP A 3 11.00 -79.95 19.00
C ASP A 3 12.46 -79.54 19.40
N PRO A 4 13.40 -79.39 18.44
CA PRO A 4 14.76 -79.95 18.48
C PRO A 4 15.89 -78.92 18.72
N ALA A 5 17.11 -79.45 18.81
CA ALA A 5 18.37 -78.71 18.85
C ALA A 5 19.05 -78.63 17.46
N GLU A 6 19.42 -77.40 17.11
CA GLU A 6 20.70 -76.93 16.56
C GLU A 6 21.36 -77.68 15.38
N THR A 7 21.58 -76.95 14.28
CA THR A 7 22.81 -77.04 13.49
C THR A 7 23.07 -75.70 12.80
N GLY A 8 24.21 -75.10 13.13
CA GLY A 8 24.72 -73.90 12.48
C GLY A 8 25.48 -74.21 11.20
N MET A 9 25.53 -73.23 10.30
CA MET A 9 26.62 -73.06 9.33
C MET A 9 26.91 -71.56 9.17
N ASN A 10 28.13 -71.19 9.47
CA ASN A 10 28.77 -69.95 9.05
C ASN A 10 29.96 -70.34 8.18
N THR A 11 30.05 -69.80 6.96
CA THR A 11 31.36 -69.55 6.33
C THR A 11 31.27 -68.54 5.18
N ALA A 12 32.28 -67.66 5.20
CA ALA A 12 32.88 -66.92 4.11
C ALA A 12 32.35 -65.51 3.77
N PHE A 13 33.34 -64.62 3.78
CA PHE A 13 33.35 -63.16 3.86
C PHE A 13 33.89 -62.59 2.53
N VAL A 14 33.93 -61.25 2.45
CA VAL A 14 34.47 -60.36 1.39
C VAL A 14 33.49 -60.12 0.23
N GLY A 15 32.97 -58.93 -0.03
CA GLY A 15 33.33 -57.59 0.41
C GLY A 15 33.56 -56.73 -0.82
N GLU A 16 32.54 -55.97 -1.26
CA GLU A 16 32.79 -54.72 -1.97
C GLU A 16 31.64 -53.74 -1.77
N ILE A 17 32.05 -52.49 -1.59
CA ILE A 17 31.35 -51.39 -0.96
C ILE A 17 30.98 -50.44 -2.10
N GLY A 18 29.72 -50.02 -2.23
CA GLY A 18 29.36 -49.14 -3.35
C GLY A 18 27.92 -48.65 -3.42
N GLN A 19 27.55 -47.78 -2.47
CA GLN A 19 26.55 -46.72 -2.64
C GLN A 19 25.08 -47.13 -2.90
N SER A 20 24.40 -47.61 -1.85
CA SER A 20 22.97 -47.37 -1.71
C SER A 20 22.77 -45.91 -1.30
N GLU A 21 22.14 -45.13 -2.18
CA GLU A 21 21.65 -43.79 -1.90
C GLU A 21 20.83 -43.81 -0.60
N ARG A 22 21.42 -43.26 0.47
CA ARG A 22 20.68 -42.88 1.66
C ARG A 22 19.81 -41.69 1.27
N GLN A 23 18.53 -41.94 1.06
CA GLN A 23 17.54 -40.87 1.13
C GLN A 23 17.72 -40.15 2.48
N PRO A 24 17.96 -38.83 2.51
CA PRO A 24 17.86 -38.09 3.75
C PRO A 24 16.38 -38.04 4.10
N VAL A 25 15.99 -38.82 5.11
CA VAL A 25 14.77 -38.60 5.89
C VAL A 25 14.91 -37.24 6.56
N ALA A 26 14.52 -36.20 5.83
CA ALA A 26 14.29 -34.86 6.37
C ALA A 26 12.89 -34.86 6.97
N ASP A 27 12.83 -35.23 8.25
CA ASP A 27 11.69 -34.92 9.09
C ASP A 27 11.58 -33.39 9.27
N HIS A 28 10.34 -32.91 9.13
CA HIS A 28 9.77 -31.71 9.75
C HIS A 28 10.23 -30.32 9.27
N MET A 29 9.44 -29.75 8.35
CA MET A 29 8.49 -28.65 8.61
C MET A 29 7.94 -28.18 7.27
N ALA A 30 6.70 -28.52 6.94
CA ALA A 30 6.02 -27.87 5.83
C ALA A 30 5.96 -26.37 6.17
N ASP A 31 6.58 -25.51 5.36
CA ASP A 31 6.51 -24.06 5.52
C ASP A 31 5.03 -23.64 5.59
N PRO A 32 4.53 -23.18 6.75
CA PRO A 32 3.12 -22.81 6.92
C PRO A 32 2.74 -21.61 6.04
N THR A 33 3.72 -20.94 5.45
CA THR A 33 3.57 -19.81 4.54
C THR A 33 3.37 -20.23 3.08
N SER A 34 3.75 -21.45 2.71
CA SER A 34 3.71 -21.95 1.33
C SER A 34 2.31 -22.47 0.95
N ALA A 35 1.30 -21.62 1.10
CA ALA A 35 0.05 -21.83 0.39
C ALA A 35 0.28 -21.41 -1.07
N LYS A 36 0.79 -22.31 -1.91
CA LYS A 36 0.88 -22.08 -3.36
C LYS A 36 -0.48 -21.61 -3.86
N THR A 37 -0.52 -20.42 -4.47
CA THR A 37 -1.73 -19.94 -5.15
C THR A 37 -2.11 -21.02 -6.17
N PRO A 38 -3.33 -21.57 -6.12
CA PRO A 38 -3.75 -22.54 -7.13
C PRO A 38 -3.69 -21.85 -8.49
N GLU A 39 -2.87 -22.36 -9.40
CA GLU A 39 -2.68 -21.73 -10.72
C GLU A 39 -3.96 -21.79 -11.56
N PHE A 40 -4.79 -22.81 -11.31
CA PHE A 40 -6.03 -23.08 -12.02
C PHE A 40 -7.22 -23.21 -11.07
N VAL A 41 -8.40 -22.77 -11.54
CA VAL A 41 -9.69 -22.96 -10.87
C VAL A 41 -10.65 -23.76 -11.74
N THR A 42 -11.58 -24.47 -11.09
CA THR A 42 -12.67 -25.18 -11.76
C THR A 42 -13.78 -24.22 -12.20
N PRO A 43 -14.68 -24.60 -13.13
CA PRO A 43 -15.79 -23.74 -13.55
C PRO A 43 -16.75 -23.42 -12.41
N ALA A 44 -16.92 -24.32 -11.45
CA ALA A 44 -17.76 -24.09 -10.28
C ALA A 44 -17.18 -23.01 -9.35
N GLN A 45 -15.86 -23.00 -9.17
CA GLN A 45 -15.16 -21.94 -8.43
C GLN A 45 -15.15 -20.63 -9.23
N ALA A 46 -15.01 -20.67 -10.55
CA ALA A 46 -15.10 -19.47 -11.39
C ALA A 46 -16.49 -18.80 -11.31
N VAL A 47 -17.57 -19.58 -11.17
CA VAL A 47 -18.93 -19.10 -10.92
C VAL A 47 -19.02 -18.32 -9.60
N THR A 48 -18.49 -18.86 -8.50
CA THR A 48 -18.53 -18.18 -7.20
C THR A 48 -17.68 -16.91 -7.18
N LEU A 49 -16.60 -16.87 -7.96
CA LEU A 49 -15.70 -15.72 -8.06
C LEU A 49 -16.22 -14.60 -8.98
N THR A 50 -16.87 -14.95 -10.08
CA THR A 50 -17.32 -14.00 -11.11
C THR A 50 -18.79 -13.60 -10.93
N GLY A 51 -19.61 -14.44 -10.28
CA GLY A 51 -21.06 -14.24 -10.17
C GLY A 51 -21.84 -14.59 -11.45
N ASP A 52 -21.17 -15.17 -12.44
CA ASP A 52 -21.75 -15.62 -13.71
C ASP A 52 -22.31 -17.05 -13.61
N SER A 53 -23.18 -17.45 -14.54
CA SER A 53 -23.74 -18.81 -14.56
C SER A 53 -22.74 -19.86 -15.06
N LEU A 54 -22.87 -21.10 -14.56
CA LEU A 54 -22.00 -22.22 -14.95
C LEU A 54 -22.02 -22.49 -16.46
N THR A 55 -23.18 -22.33 -17.10
CA THR A 55 -23.36 -22.50 -18.54
C THR A 55 -22.57 -21.45 -19.33
N LYS A 56 -22.60 -20.19 -18.86
CA LYS A 56 -21.86 -19.09 -19.47
C LYS A 56 -20.35 -19.31 -19.34
N ILE A 57 -19.86 -19.66 -18.16
CA ILE A 57 -18.44 -19.96 -17.93
C ILE A 57 -17.96 -21.11 -18.84
N LYS A 58 -18.71 -22.23 -18.90
CA LYS A 58 -18.36 -23.37 -19.77
C LYS A 58 -18.43 -23.03 -21.27
N ARG A 59 -19.25 -22.06 -21.66
CA ARG A 59 -19.30 -21.54 -23.03
C ARG A 59 -18.10 -20.65 -23.30
N ASP A 60 -17.78 -19.72 -22.39
CA ASP A 60 -16.65 -18.80 -22.52
C ASP A 60 -15.30 -19.55 -22.52
N CYS A 61 -15.18 -20.69 -21.81
CA CYS A 61 -14.04 -21.61 -21.97
C CYS A 61 -13.94 -22.22 -23.37
N ARG A 62 -15.07 -22.64 -23.96
CA ARG A 62 -15.11 -23.21 -25.32
C ARG A 62 -14.84 -22.16 -26.40
N GLU A 63 -15.28 -20.93 -26.17
CA GLU A 63 -15.03 -19.77 -27.03
C GLU A 63 -13.61 -19.20 -26.86
N GLY A 64 -12.81 -19.72 -25.93
CA GLY A 64 -11.42 -19.30 -25.72
C GLY A 64 -11.26 -17.92 -25.06
N LYS A 65 -12.29 -17.40 -24.38
CA LYS A 65 -12.19 -16.09 -23.70
C LYS A 65 -11.28 -16.10 -22.47
N PHE A 66 -11.01 -17.28 -21.93
CA PHE A 66 -10.04 -17.48 -20.87
C PHE A 66 -8.76 -18.05 -21.47
N ASP A 67 -7.76 -17.21 -21.68
CA ASP A 67 -6.48 -17.63 -22.23
C ASP A 67 -5.86 -18.74 -21.37
N GLY A 68 -5.42 -19.82 -22.00
CA GLY A 68 -4.82 -20.96 -21.30
C GLY A 68 -5.80 -21.90 -20.59
N ALA A 69 -7.11 -21.77 -20.81
CA ALA A 69 -8.09 -22.73 -20.27
C ALA A 69 -7.99 -24.08 -21.00
N THR A 70 -7.76 -25.16 -20.25
CA THR A 70 -7.62 -26.52 -20.79
C THR A 70 -8.58 -27.50 -20.15
N LYS A 71 -9.05 -28.49 -20.90
CA LYS A 71 -9.85 -29.59 -20.35
C LYS A 71 -8.90 -30.72 -19.94
N THR A 72 -8.85 -31.03 -18.65
CA THR A 72 -7.98 -32.07 -18.10
C THR A 72 -8.78 -33.00 -17.18
N VAL A 73 -8.29 -34.23 -17.01
CA VAL A 73 -8.90 -35.20 -16.10
C VAL A 73 -8.43 -34.87 -14.68
N VAL A 74 -9.33 -34.36 -13.86
CA VAL A 74 -9.08 -34.10 -12.43
C VAL A 74 -9.89 -35.10 -11.64
N ALA A 75 -9.22 -35.91 -10.81
CA ALA A 75 -9.86 -36.95 -10.00
C ALA A 75 -10.79 -37.91 -10.79
N GLY A 76 -10.39 -38.27 -12.02
CA GLY A 76 -11.12 -39.23 -12.87
C GLY A 76 -12.29 -38.64 -13.67
N VAL A 77 -12.56 -37.32 -13.58
CA VAL A 77 -13.61 -36.63 -14.34
C VAL A 77 -13.00 -35.56 -15.24
N GLU A 78 -13.44 -35.48 -16.50
CA GLU A 78 -13.02 -34.41 -17.41
C GLU A 78 -13.59 -33.06 -16.97
N ALA A 79 -12.70 -32.16 -16.54
CA ALA A 79 -13.06 -30.82 -16.08
C ALA A 79 -12.24 -29.75 -16.78
N TRP A 80 -12.83 -28.57 -16.96
CA TRP A 80 -12.08 -27.39 -17.41
C TRP A 80 -11.21 -26.86 -16.27
N GLN A 81 -9.98 -26.48 -16.58
CA GLN A 81 -9.07 -25.76 -15.70
C GLN A 81 -8.86 -24.37 -16.28
N ILE A 82 -9.24 -23.34 -15.53
CA ILE A 82 -9.17 -21.93 -15.94
C ILE A 82 -8.04 -21.27 -15.15
N PRO A 83 -7.02 -20.68 -15.78
CA PRO A 83 -6.00 -19.93 -15.06
C PRO A 83 -6.61 -18.75 -14.30
N ILE A 84 -6.18 -18.51 -13.06
CA ILE A 84 -6.69 -17.36 -12.28
C ILE A 84 -6.37 -16.04 -12.97
N ALA A 85 -5.20 -15.94 -13.63
CA ALA A 85 -4.77 -14.74 -14.35
C ALA A 85 -5.73 -14.35 -15.50
N SER A 86 -6.45 -15.32 -16.06
CA SER A 86 -7.37 -15.12 -17.18
C SER A 86 -8.77 -14.70 -16.73
N LEU A 87 -9.08 -14.78 -15.43
CA LEU A 87 -10.36 -14.30 -14.88
C LEU A 87 -10.42 -12.76 -14.83
N PRO A 88 -11.62 -12.16 -14.79
CA PRO A 88 -11.78 -10.72 -14.59
C PRO A 88 -11.13 -10.21 -13.29
N ILE A 89 -10.64 -8.96 -13.29
CA ILE A 89 -9.91 -8.34 -12.17
C ILE A 89 -10.67 -8.41 -10.84
N HIS A 90 -12.00 -8.27 -10.85
CA HIS A 90 -12.81 -8.38 -9.63
C HIS A 90 -12.82 -9.80 -9.05
N ALA A 91 -12.86 -10.83 -9.90
CA ALA A 91 -12.81 -12.24 -9.52
C ALA A 91 -11.42 -12.60 -8.96
N GLN A 92 -10.35 -12.09 -9.59
CA GLN A 92 -8.98 -12.23 -9.09
C GLN A 92 -8.81 -11.64 -7.67
N ARG A 93 -9.35 -10.42 -7.44
CA ARG A 93 -9.32 -9.77 -6.12
C ARG A 93 -10.06 -10.56 -5.06
N LYS A 94 -11.24 -11.10 -5.39
CA LYS A 94 -12.03 -11.93 -4.48
C LYS A 94 -11.28 -13.21 -4.10
N MET A 95 -10.69 -13.90 -5.07
CA MET A 95 -9.89 -15.10 -4.82
C MET A 95 -8.66 -14.82 -3.95
N LYS A 96 -7.97 -13.70 -4.21
CA LYS A 96 -6.84 -13.26 -3.37
C LYS A 96 -7.29 -13.03 -1.93
N ALA A 97 -8.42 -12.35 -1.72
CA ALA A 97 -8.96 -12.12 -0.38
C ALA A 97 -9.36 -13.43 0.34
N GLU A 98 -9.96 -14.39 -0.37
CA GLU A 98 -10.30 -15.71 0.17
C GLU A 98 -9.04 -16.51 0.55
N LEU A 99 -7.99 -16.47 -0.28
CA LEU A 99 -6.68 -17.09 0.02
C LEU A 99 -6.00 -16.44 1.22
N ASP A 100 -5.98 -15.11 1.28
CA ASP A 100 -5.37 -14.37 2.39
C ASP A 100 -6.14 -14.62 3.69
N ALA A 101 -7.48 -14.70 3.65
CA ALA A 101 -8.31 -15.09 4.79
C ALA A 101 -8.07 -16.54 5.24
N ALA A 102 -7.95 -17.48 4.30
CA ALA A 102 -7.65 -18.88 4.61
C ALA A 102 -6.24 -19.05 5.20
N ARG A 103 -5.25 -18.30 4.69
CA ARG A 103 -3.90 -18.24 5.26
C ARG A 103 -3.92 -17.66 6.67
N ALA A 104 -4.63 -16.55 6.87
CA ALA A 104 -4.79 -15.95 8.19
C ALA A 104 -5.46 -16.91 9.18
N ALA A 105 -6.49 -17.65 8.76
CA ALA A 105 -7.16 -18.66 9.60
C ALA A 105 -6.22 -19.83 9.97
N LYS A 106 -5.40 -20.31 9.03
CA LYS A 106 -4.39 -21.35 9.31
C LYS A 106 -3.32 -20.87 10.28
N LEU A 107 -2.84 -19.64 10.12
CA LEU A 107 -1.85 -19.05 11.02
C LEU A 107 -2.43 -18.79 12.40
N ALA A 108 -3.67 -18.31 12.49
CA ALA A 108 -4.40 -18.15 13.75
C ALA A 108 -4.57 -19.49 14.49
N ALA A 109 -4.84 -20.59 13.78
CA ALA A 109 -4.90 -21.93 14.37
C ALA A 109 -3.55 -22.41 14.95
N ILE A 110 -2.43 -21.86 14.48
CA ILE A 110 -1.07 -22.12 14.97
C ILE A 110 -0.65 -21.07 16.03
N GLY A 111 -1.56 -20.16 16.40
CA GLY A 111 -1.30 -19.11 17.40
C GLY A 111 -0.54 -17.90 16.85
N ILE A 112 -0.32 -17.81 15.54
CA ILE A 112 0.33 -16.67 14.88
C ILE A 112 -0.76 -15.75 14.33
N VAL A 113 -0.93 -14.58 14.96
CA VAL A 113 -1.82 -13.53 14.45
C VAL A 113 -1.04 -12.68 13.45
N LEU A 114 -1.39 -12.79 12.16
CA LEU A 114 -0.94 -11.81 11.18
C LEU A 114 -1.65 -10.47 11.44
N PRO A 115 -0.91 -9.35 11.58
CA PRO A 115 -1.55 -8.05 11.67
C PRO A 115 -2.32 -7.78 10.38
N SER A 116 -3.56 -7.30 10.51
CA SER A 116 -4.32 -6.80 9.35
C SER A 116 -3.54 -5.63 8.73
N PRO A 117 -3.64 -5.37 7.41
CA PRO A 117 -3.07 -4.16 6.80
C PRO A 117 -3.51 -2.86 7.49
N GLU A 118 -4.68 -2.88 8.16
CA GLU A 118 -5.19 -1.76 8.97
C GLU A 118 -4.48 -1.62 10.32
N ASP A 119 -3.79 -2.66 10.80
CA ASP A 119 -3.04 -2.70 12.06
C ASP A 119 -1.56 -2.38 11.84
N LYS A 120 -1.23 -1.54 10.85
CA LYS A 120 0.15 -1.07 10.69
C LYS A 120 0.51 -0.23 11.91
N GLN A 121 1.13 -0.87 12.89
CA GLN A 121 1.59 -0.23 14.10
C GLN A 121 2.74 0.72 13.76
N TRP A 122 2.52 2.00 14.00
CA TRP A 122 3.52 3.02 13.76
C TRP A 122 4.68 2.87 14.74
N GLN A 123 5.89 2.92 14.21
CA GLN A 123 7.10 2.87 15.01
C GLN A 123 7.37 4.24 15.66
N PRO A 124 8.02 4.30 16.83
CA PRO A 124 8.38 5.57 17.48
C PRO A 124 9.17 6.54 16.57
N ALA A 125 10.02 6.00 15.70
CA ALA A 125 10.78 6.79 14.72
C ALA A 125 9.87 7.48 13.69
N GLU A 126 8.79 6.83 13.26
CA GLU A 126 7.85 7.42 12.29
C GLU A 126 7.06 8.58 12.92
N TYR A 127 6.67 8.44 14.19
CA TYR A 127 6.05 9.54 14.95
C TYR A 127 6.98 10.73 15.10
N ARG A 128 8.28 10.51 15.32
CA ARG A 128 9.28 11.57 15.39
C ARG A 128 9.36 12.37 14.10
N VAL A 129 9.39 11.69 12.94
CA VAL A 129 9.39 12.35 11.62
C VAL A 129 8.14 13.20 11.41
N ALA A 130 6.97 12.70 11.82
CA ALA A 130 5.72 13.47 11.74
C ALA A 130 5.78 14.74 12.60
N TRP A 131 6.30 14.63 13.82
CA TRP A 131 6.51 15.77 14.73
C TRP A 131 7.51 16.79 14.17
N GLU A 132 8.64 16.35 13.62
CA GLU A 132 9.61 17.25 12.99
C GLU A 132 9.00 18.03 11.81
N ALA A 133 8.16 17.37 11.00
CA ALA A 133 7.43 18.03 9.92
C ALA A 133 6.42 19.06 10.45
N TYR A 134 5.73 18.74 11.54
CA TYR A 134 4.84 19.67 12.24
C TYR A 134 5.58 20.87 12.80
N GLU A 135 6.73 20.66 13.45
CA GLU A 135 7.50 21.74 14.07
C GLU A 135 8.05 22.73 13.04
N ARG A 136 8.47 22.23 11.89
CA ARG A 136 8.89 23.03 10.73
C ARG A 136 7.74 23.81 10.08
N SER A 137 6.49 23.43 10.35
CA SER A 137 5.33 24.09 9.73
C SER A 137 5.12 25.50 10.27
N GLY A 138 4.67 26.42 9.40
CA GLY A 138 4.42 27.81 9.79
C GLY A 138 3.25 27.94 10.78
N ALA A 139 3.19 29.07 11.50
CA ALA A 139 2.19 29.33 12.55
C ALA A 139 0.73 29.12 12.11
N VAL A 140 0.40 29.40 10.84
CA VAL A 140 -0.95 29.17 10.29
C VAL A 140 -1.32 27.68 10.29
N HIS A 141 -0.35 26.80 10.00
CA HIS A 141 -0.56 25.35 9.99
C HIS A 141 -0.77 24.81 11.41
N LYS A 142 0.05 25.28 12.35
CA LYS A 142 -0.06 24.94 13.78
C LYS A 142 -1.42 25.35 14.34
N ARG A 143 -1.85 26.60 14.12
CA ARG A 143 -3.19 27.08 14.53
C ARG A 143 -4.34 26.25 13.95
N ARG A 144 -4.23 25.85 12.67
CA ARG A 144 -5.25 24.99 12.04
C ARG A 144 -5.26 23.58 12.64
N ALA A 145 -4.08 23.02 12.94
CA ALA A 145 -3.96 21.72 13.60
C ALA A 145 -4.56 21.75 15.01
N GLU A 146 -4.29 22.80 15.78
CA GLU A 146 -4.86 23.03 17.12
C GLU A 146 -6.39 23.16 17.09
N ALA A 147 -6.93 23.91 16.13
CA ALA A 147 -8.38 24.03 15.94
C ALA A 147 -9.02 22.67 15.59
N ALA A 148 -8.38 21.90 14.71
CA ALA A 148 -8.81 20.55 14.38
C ALA A 148 -8.71 19.59 15.58
N PHE A 149 -7.65 19.71 16.38
CA PHE A 149 -7.45 18.91 17.59
C PHE A 149 -8.56 19.18 18.61
N LYS A 150 -8.89 20.45 18.85
CA LYS A 150 -10.02 20.83 19.71
C LYS A 150 -11.34 20.23 19.21
N ALA A 151 -11.59 20.24 17.90
CA ALA A 151 -12.81 19.67 17.33
C ALA A 151 -12.90 18.15 17.50
N VAL A 152 -11.80 17.43 17.33
CA VAL A 152 -11.77 15.98 17.55
C VAL A 152 -11.92 15.65 19.03
N LEU A 153 -11.24 16.40 19.91
CA LEU A 153 -11.33 16.20 21.36
C LEU A 153 -12.76 16.44 21.87
N SER A 154 -13.39 17.56 21.48
CA SER A 154 -14.79 17.81 21.85
C SER A 154 -15.73 16.73 21.30
N PHE A 155 -15.46 16.19 20.12
CA PHE A 155 -16.24 15.07 19.60
C PHE A 155 -16.07 13.81 20.45
N THR A 156 -14.84 13.45 20.84
CA THR A 156 -14.61 12.27 21.69
C THR A 156 -15.25 12.43 23.05
N ASP A 157 -15.10 13.60 23.69
CA ASP A 157 -15.70 13.88 24.99
C ASP A 157 -17.23 13.75 24.95
N LEU A 158 -17.88 14.23 23.88
CA LEU A 158 -19.32 14.10 23.72
C LEU A 158 -19.75 12.64 23.53
N VAL A 159 -19.02 11.86 22.72
CA VAL A 159 -19.31 10.43 22.55
C VAL A 159 -19.11 9.67 23.85
N ASP A 160 -18.05 9.99 24.61
CA ASP A 160 -17.74 9.37 25.89
C ASP A 160 -18.78 9.74 26.97
N SER A 161 -19.37 10.93 26.87
CA SER A 161 -20.52 11.33 27.70
C SER A 161 -21.83 10.60 27.36
N GLY A 162 -21.83 9.75 26.32
CA GLY A 162 -22.97 8.92 25.93
C GLY A 162 -23.85 9.50 24.82
N LEU A 163 -23.46 10.63 24.21
CA LEU A 163 -24.18 11.15 23.05
C LEU A 163 -24.02 10.24 21.83
N SER A 164 -25.08 10.19 21.00
CA SER A 164 -24.98 9.54 19.70
C SER A 164 -23.91 10.23 18.84
N LYS A 165 -23.22 9.48 17.99
CA LYS A 165 -22.21 10.03 17.07
C LYS A 165 -22.78 11.14 16.19
N GLN A 166 -24.04 11.02 15.76
CA GLN A 166 -24.69 12.02 14.93
C GLN A 166 -24.97 13.31 15.69
N ASP A 167 -25.38 13.22 16.96
CA ASP A 167 -25.66 14.39 17.78
C ASP A 167 -24.37 15.06 18.26
N ALA A 168 -23.33 14.28 18.56
CA ALA A 168 -21.99 14.80 18.82
C ALA A 168 -21.43 15.56 17.59
N GLU A 169 -21.61 15.03 16.38
CA GLU A 169 -21.22 15.73 15.14
C GLU A 169 -21.97 17.08 14.99
N LYS A 170 -23.29 17.11 15.24
CA LYS A 170 -24.08 18.34 15.20
C LYS A 170 -23.63 19.35 16.25
N ALA A 171 -23.38 18.91 17.48
CA ALA A 171 -22.94 19.76 18.58
C ALA A 171 -21.56 20.38 18.31
N VAL A 172 -20.62 19.62 17.76
CA VAL A 172 -19.30 20.13 17.34
C VAL A 172 -19.41 21.11 16.17
N ALA A 173 -20.27 20.82 15.19
CA ALA A 173 -20.50 21.72 14.07
C ALA A 173 -21.07 23.08 14.53
N SER A 174 -22.02 23.07 15.46
CA SER A 174 -22.62 24.29 16.01
C SER A 174 -21.66 25.09 16.90
N SER A 175 -20.82 24.42 17.70
CA SER A 175 -19.94 25.09 18.67
C SER A 175 -18.62 25.60 18.08
N LEU A 176 -18.03 24.84 17.14
CA LEU A 176 -16.70 25.14 16.57
C LEU A 176 -16.75 25.54 15.10
N GLY A 177 -17.93 25.54 14.46
CA GLY A 177 -18.09 25.92 13.06
C GLY A 177 -17.43 24.95 12.07
N VAL A 178 -17.14 23.72 12.50
CA VAL A 178 -16.48 22.71 11.67
C VAL A 178 -17.53 21.89 10.90
N SER A 179 -17.40 21.81 9.58
CA SER A 179 -18.30 20.99 8.77
C SER A 179 -18.19 19.49 9.14
N ARG A 180 -19.29 18.75 8.99
CA ARG A 180 -19.32 17.29 9.18
C ARG A 180 -18.23 16.57 8.36
N ALA A 181 -18.02 17.00 7.11
CA ALA A 181 -17.01 16.43 6.23
C ALA A 181 -15.58 16.68 6.76
N SER A 182 -15.31 17.88 7.26
CA SER A 182 -14.01 18.21 7.88
C SER A 182 -13.77 17.38 9.14
N LEU A 183 -14.77 17.26 10.02
CA LEU A 183 -14.67 16.44 11.23
C LEU A 183 -14.42 14.97 10.91
N HIS A 184 -15.11 14.42 9.91
CA HIS A 184 -14.86 13.07 9.42
C HIS A 184 -13.41 12.90 8.94
N ARG A 185 -12.88 13.85 8.16
CA ARG A 185 -11.48 13.81 7.70
C ARG A 185 -10.48 13.85 8.86
N TYR A 186 -10.72 14.67 9.87
CA TYR A 186 -9.86 14.75 11.06
C TYR A 186 -9.87 13.45 11.83
N ARG A 187 -11.06 12.87 12.09
CA ARG A 187 -11.20 11.58 12.76
C ARG A 187 -10.54 10.44 12.01
N ALA A 188 -10.64 10.43 10.67
CA ALA A 188 -9.97 9.44 9.84
C ALA A 188 -8.44 9.58 9.91
N ALA A 189 -7.91 10.79 10.01
CA ALA A 189 -6.48 11.05 10.08
C ALA A 189 -5.84 10.58 11.40
N VAL A 190 -6.59 10.54 12.49
CA VAL A 190 -6.10 10.16 13.82
C VAL A 190 -6.49 8.73 14.24
N LYS A 191 -7.30 8.04 13.43
CA LYS A 191 -7.77 6.68 13.73
C LYS A 191 -6.58 5.73 13.87
N GLY A 192 -6.51 5.00 14.98
CA GLY A 192 -5.42 4.06 15.26
C GLY A 192 -4.16 4.69 15.85
N HIS A 193 -4.14 6.01 16.07
CA HIS A 193 -3.02 6.71 16.72
C HIS A 193 -3.35 7.08 18.16
N HIS A 194 -2.34 7.04 19.03
CA HIS A 194 -2.47 7.57 20.39
C HIS A 194 -2.67 9.09 20.37
N GLN A 195 -3.50 9.62 21.28
CA GLN A 195 -3.89 11.03 21.34
C GLN A 195 -2.71 12.01 21.33
N MET A 196 -1.61 11.64 22.01
CA MET A 196 -0.35 12.41 22.04
C MET A 196 0.21 12.72 20.64
N TYR A 197 -0.05 11.87 19.65
CA TYR A 197 0.47 12.02 18.30
C TYR A 197 -0.51 12.66 17.31
N TRP A 198 -1.70 13.07 17.74
CA TRP A 198 -2.74 13.55 16.80
C TRP A 198 -2.40 14.87 16.11
N LEU A 199 -1.75 15.80 16.81
CA LEU A 199 -1.43 17.15 16.31
C LEU A 199 -0.72 17.13 14.93
N PRO A 200 0.39 16.37 14.75
CA PRO A 200 1.04 16.21 13.45
C PRO A 200 0.13 15.71 12.32
N PHE A 201 -0.82 14.81 12.59
CA PHE A 201 -1.72 14.25 11.56
C PHE A 201 -2.85 15.20 11.19
N LEU A 202 -3.24 16.07 12.11
CA LEU A 202 -4.27 17.08 11.91
C LEU A 202 -3.75 18.32 11.19
N ALA A 203 -2.43 18.51 11.17
CA ALA A 203 -1.81 19.59 10.43
C ALA A 203 -2.11 19.48 8.92
N PRO A 204 -2.49 20.59 8.26
CA PRO A 204 -2.72 20.56 6.83
C PRO A 204 -1.44 20.16 6.11
N ARG A 205 -1.47 19.03 5.41
CA ARG A 205 -0.40 18.64 4.49
C ARG A 205 -0.44 19.58 3.30
N CYS A 206 0.44 20.58 3.28
CA CYS A 206 0.73 21.32 2.06
C CYS A 206 1.29 20.32 1.05
N LYS A 207 0.46 19.87 0.10
CA LYS A 207 0.99 19.39 -1.16
C LYS A 207 1.73 20.60 -1.75
N GLY A 208 3.02 20.45 -2.05
CA GLY A 208 3.82 21.52 -2.63
C GLY A 208 3.06 22.19 -3.79
N GLY A 209 3.29 23.48 -3.98
CA GLY A 209 2.72 24.20 -5.12
C GLY A 209 3.05 23.50 -6.44
N ARG A 210 2.40 23.93 -7.53
CA ARG A 210 2.80 23.47 -8.87
C ARG A 210 4.32 23.56 -9.02
N PRO A 211 4.97 22.56 -9.64
CA PRO A 211 6.41 22.62 -9.89
C PRO A 211 6.73 23.94 -10.57
N CYS A 212 7.89 24.51 -10.23
CA CYS A 212 8.35 25.73 -10.86
C CYS A 212 8.36 25.52 -12.38
N ALA A 213 7.95 26.54 -13.15
CA ALA A 213 8.02 26.48 -14.61
C ALA A 213 9.47 26.19 -15.03
N PRO A 214 9.69 25.50 -16.17
CA PRO A 214 11.03 25.31 -16.70
C PRO A 214 11.73 26.67 -16.81
N PHE A 215 13.02 26.67 -16.49
CA PHE A 215 13.84 27.86 -16.57
C PHE A 215 15.02 27.56 -17.49
N SER A 216 14.98 28.12 -18.71
CA SER A 216 16.07 27.97 -19.68
C SER A 216 17.38 28.50 -19.11
N GLU A 217 18.47 27.74 -19.26
CA GLU A 217 19.79 28.10 -18.73
C GLU A 217 20.35 29.39 -19.34
N GLU A 218 20.13 29.61 -20.64
CA GLU A 218 20.53 30.83 -21.33
C GLU A 218 19.84 32.08 -20.77
N ALA A 219 18.55 31.97 -20.45
CA ALA A 219 17.78 33.05 -19.86
C ALA A 219 18.25 33.34 -18.43
N TRP A 220 18.59 32.30 -17.67
CA TRP A 220 19.18 32.45 -16.34
C TRP A 220 20.52 33.18 -16.40
N ASN A 221 21.41 32.79 -17.31
CA ASN A 221 22.72 33.43 -17.45
C ASN A 221 22.60 34.90 -17.88
N TYR A 222 21.64 35.23 -18.75
CA TYR A 222 21.33 36.61 -19.12
C TYR A 222 20.87 37.43 -17.90
N ILE A 223 19.90 36.91 -17.14
CA ILE A 223 19.36 37.59 -15.95
C ILE A 223 20.46 37.75 -14.89
N LEU A 224 21.26 36.71 -14.63
CA LEU A 224 22.33 36.73 -13.63
C LEU A 224 23.41 37.74 -14.01
N GLY A 225 23.85 37.75 -15.28
CA GLY A 225 24.85 38.69 -15.77
C GLY A 225 24.39 40.14 -15.69
N LYS A 226 23.13 40.42 -16.04
CA LYS A 226 22.54 41.77 -15.93
C LYS A 226 22.37 42.20 -14.48
N TYR A 227 21.88 41.32 -13.63
CA TYR A 227 21.63 41.60 -12.23
C TYR A 227 22.92 41.85 -11.43
N GLN A 228 24.01 41.13 -11.73
CA GLN A 228 25.31 41.34 -11.07
C GLN A 228 26.08 42.56 -11.60
N ASN A 229 25.92 42.90 -12.88
CA ASN A 229 26.68 43.98 -13.51
C ASN A 229 26.10 45.36 -13.20
N THR A 230 24.79 45.47 -12.91
CA THR A 230 24.17 46.77 -12.65
C THR A 230 23.83 46.92 -11.17
N SER A 231 24.61 47.73 -10.46
CA SER A 231 24.47 47.97 -9.02
C SER A 231 23.15 48.65 -8.60
N GLU A 232 22.35 49.14 -9.55
CA GLU A 232 21.13 49.92 -9.27
C GLU A 232 19.86 49.45 -10.00
N THR A 233 19.92 48.47 -10.92
CA THR A 233 18.71 48.07 -11.65
C THR A 233 17.87 47.10 -10.82
N PRO A 234 16.58 47.42 -10.55
CA PRO A 234 15.72 46.51 -9.83
C PRO A 234 15.47 45.23 -10.65
N LEU A 235 15.44 44.08 -9.98
CA LEU A 235 15.21 42.76 -10.60
C LEU A 235 13.96 42.72 -11.49
N THR A 236 12.94 43.54 -11.18
CA THR A 236 11.72 43.67 -12.00
C THR A 236 12.03 44.10 -13.43
N VAL A 237 12.90 45.10 -13.60
CA VAL A 237 13.27 45.64 -14.92
C VAL A 237 14.08 44.62 -15.72
N VAL A 238 15.06 43.96 -15.08
CA VAL A 238 15.85 42.89 -15.72
C VAL A 238 14.95 41.73 -16.19
N LEU A 239 13.94 41.39 -15.40
CA LEU A 239 12.97 40.36 -15.75
C LEU A 239 12.02 40.78 -16.89
N GLU A 240 11.61 42.04 -16.94
CA GLU A 240 10.80 42.58 -18.03
C GLU A 240 11.59 42.56 -19.35
N GLU A 241 12.86 42.98 -19.33
CA GLU A 241 13.75 42.88 -20.49
C GLU A 241 13.94 41.43 -20.94
N ALA A 242 14.21 40.51 -20.00
CA ALA A 242 14.38 39.10 -20.32
C ALA A 242 13.09 38.48 -20.91
N ARG A 243 11.91 38.88 -20.41
CA ARG A 243 10.61 38.46 -20.96
C ARG A 243 10.35 39.04 -22.34
N ALA A 244 10.79 40.26 -22.62
CA ALA A 244 10.68 40.86 -23.95
C ALA A 244 11.56 40.12 -24.98
N LEU A 245 12.72 39.62 -24.56
CA LEU A 245 13.62 38.82 -25.40
C LEU A 245 13.20 37.35 -25.53
N ALA A 246 12.36 36.86 -24.62
CA ALA A 246 11.99 35.46 -24.54
C ALA A 246 11.31 34.90 -25.81
N PRO A 247 10.33 35.59 -26.45
CA PRO A 247 9.72 35.09 -27.68
C PRO A 247 10.70 34.95 -28.84
N ALA A 248 11.69 35.84 -28.92
CA ALA A 248 12.68 35.84 -30.00
C ALA A 248 13.73 34.72 -29.84
N LYS A 249 14.03 34.33 -28.59
CA LYS A 249 15.06 33.35 -28.26
C LYS A 249 14.52 31.99 -27.80
N GLY A 250 13.20 31.84 -27.71
CA GLY A 250 12.56 30.62 -27.23
C GLY A 250 12.85 30.34 -25.75
N TRP A 251 12.96 31.38 -24.93
CA TRP A 251 13.30 31.23 -23.51
C TRP A 251 12.06 31.00 -22.65
N ASP A 252 12.14 30.03 -21.75
CA ASP A 252 11.17 29.81 -20.68
C ASP A 252 11.66 30.49 -19.40
N ILE A 253 10.88 31.46 -18.91
CA ILE A 253 11.20 32.24 -17.70
C ILE A 253 10.07 32.07 -16.67
N PRO A 254 10.37 31.56 -15.46
CA PRO A 254 9.36 31.35 -14.42
C PRO A 254 8.87 32.69 -13.84
N ARG A 255 7.93 32.64 -12.88
CA ARG A 255 7.46 33.86 -12.19
C ARG A 255 8.60 34.55 -11.44
N SER A 256 8.47 35.86 -11.24
CA SER A 256 9.44 36.70 -10.53
C SER A 256 9.86 36.13 -9.17
N ASP A 257 8.93 35.56 -8.41
CA ASP A 257 9.19 35.00 -7.08
C ASP A 257 10.11 33.78 -7.15
N ALA A 258 9.98 32.95 -8.19
CA ALA A 258 10.83 31.80 -8.39
C ALA A 258 12.25 32.20 -8.80
N VAL A 259 12.39 33.26 -9.62
CA VAL A 259 13.71 33.81 -9.97
C VAL A 259 14.38 34.40 -8.73
N ARG A 260 13.62 35.14 -7.90
CA ARG A 260 14.12 35.69 -6.64
C ARG A 260 14.57 34.60 -5.67
N ALA A 261 13.80 33.53 -5.51
CA ALA A 261 14.15 32.40 -4.67
C ALA A 261 15.40 31.64 -5.15
N ARG A 262 15.76 31.74 -6.43
CA ARG A 262 16.99 31.18 -6.99
C ARG A 262 18.21 32.11 -6.82
N LEU A 263 17.98 33.41 -6.66
CA LEU A 263 19.00 34.42 -6.41
C LEU A 263 19.34 34.60 -4.92
N ALA A 264 18.39 34.28 -4.04
CA ALA A 264 18.54 34.31 -2.57
C ALA A 264 19.29 33.08 -2.06
#